data_AF-A0A841LU39-F1
#
_entry.id   AF-A0A841LU39-F1
#
_cell.length_a   1.000
_cell.length_b   1.000
_cell.length_c   1.000
_cell.angle_alpha   90.00
_cell.angle_beta   90.00
_cell.angle_gamma   90.00
#
_symmetry.space_group_name_H-M   'P 1'
#
loop_
_entity.id
_entity.type
_entity.pdbx_description
1 polymer ?
#
loop_
_entity_poly.entity_id
_entity_poly.type
_entity_poly.pdbx_seq_one_letter_code
_entity_poly.pdbx_strand_id
1 'polypeptide(L)' 'MIKRILQNRLSYLSVSFVLFIVALPLVSLGTTNDWRLMSTIGMVALSIAAIIPPLQRVLFPPKA' A
#
# COMPACT_ATOMS: atom_id res chain seq x y z
N MET A 1 -13.51 9.57 15.81
CA MET A 1 -14.01 9.01 14.54
C MET A 1 -12.92 8.27 13.74
N ILE A 2 -11.75 8.88 13.53
CA ILE A 2 -10.59 8.29 12.81
C ILE A 2 -10.16 6.90 13.33
N LYS A 3 -10.15 6.70 14.66
CA LYS A 3 -9.80 5.41 15.27
C LYS A 3 -10.69 4.23 14.82
N ARG A 4 -11.98 4.47 14.52
CA ARG A 4 -12.92 3.41 14.13
C ARG A 4 -12.75 3.02 12.64
N ILE A 5 -12.31 3.96 11.80
CA ILE A 5 -11.93 3.72 10.40
C ILE A 5 -10.63 2.91 10.34
N LEU A 6 -9.62 3.30 11.14
CA LEU A 6 -8.37 2.55 11.25
C LEU A 6 -8.51 1.18 11.94
N GLN A 7 -9.66 0.79 12.47
CA GLN A 7 -9.86 -0.55 13.02
C GLN A 7 -10.62 -1.49 12.08
N ASN A 8 -11.12 -0.96 10.96
CA ASN A 8 -11.88 -1.75 10.01
C ASN A 8 -10.93 -2.45 9.03
N ARG A 9 -11.05 -3.79 8.92
CA ARG A 9 -10.24 -4.58 7.97
C ARG A 9 -10.38 -4.09 6.54
N LEU A 10 -11.58 -3.63 6.20
CA LEU A 10 -11.88 -3.10 4.88
C LEU A 10 -11.07 -1.82 4.59
N SER A 11 -10.87 -0.95 5.60
CA SER A 11 -10.13 0.30 5.40
C SER A 11 -8.65 0.07 5.13
N TYR A 12 -8.00 -0.87 5.84
CA TYR A 12 -6.61 -1.25 5.54
C TYR A 12 -6.45 -1.86 4.16
N LEU A 13 -7.40 -2.71 3.75
CA LEU A 13 -7.41 -3.30 2.42
C LEU A 13 -7.60 -2.22 1.34
N SER A 14 -8.55 -1.30 1.54
CA SER A 14 -8.78 -0.18 0.62
C SER A 14 -7.55 0.72 0.50
N VAL A 15 -6.90 1.06 1.61
CA VAL A 15 -5.66 1.88 1.60
C VAL A 15 -4.55 1.16 0.84
N SER A 16 -4.35 -0.13 1.11
CA SER A 16 -3.36 -0.95 0.39
C SER A 16 -3.64 -0.99 -1.11
N PHE A 17 -4.91 -1.14 -1.49
CA PHE A 17 -5.32 -1.21 -2.88
C PHE A 17 -5.12 0.12 -3.61
N VAL A 18 -5.42 1.25 -2.98
CA VAL A 18 -5.16 2.58 -3.53
C VAL A 18 -3.66 2.81 -3.69
N LEU A 19 -2.85 2.47 -2.67
CA LEU A 19 -1.39 2.55 -2.74
C LEU A 19 -0.85 1.70 -3.90
N PHE A 20 -1.37 0.49 -4.09
CA PHE A 20 -1.01 -0.38 -5.20
C PHE A 20 -1.34 0.25 -6.55
N ILE A 21 -2.56 0.76 -6.74
CA ILE A 21 -2.98 1.41 -8.00
C ILE A 21 -2.10 2.60 -8.32
N VAL A 22 -1.73 3.42 -7.33
CA VAL A 22 -0.89 4.61 -7.53
C VAL A 22 0.56 4.23 -7.80
N ALA A 23 1.06 3.16 -7.20
CA ALA A 23 2.43 2.70 -7.39
C ALA A 23 2.71 2.26 -8.84
N LEU A 24 1.76 1.58 -9.50
CA LEU A 24 1.92 1.10 -10.88
C LEU A 24 2.30 2.20 -11.90
N PRO A 25 1.53 3.30 -12.05
CA PRO A 25 1.91 4.38 -12.95
C PRO A 25 3.16 5.11 -12.48
N LEU A 26 3.42 5.22 -11.17
CA LEU A 26 4.64 5.86 -10.66
C LEU A 26 5.91 5.10 -11.10
N VAL A 27 5.88 3.76 -10.96
CA VAL A 27 6.98 2.90 -11.41
C VAL A 27 7.13 3.01 -12.93
N SER A 28 6.03 2.90 -13.67
CA SER A 28 6.03 2.97 -15.15
C SER A 28 6.58 4.29 -15.69
N LEU A 29 6.12 5.43 -15.14
CA LEU A 29 6.62 6.75 -15.54
C LEU A 29 8.08 6.96 -15.13
N GLY A 30 8.45 6.45 -13.96
CA GLY A 30 9.82 6.52 -13.45
C GLY A 30 10.82 5.72 -14.28
N THR A 31 10.43 4.53 -14.76
CA THR A 31 11.28 3.71 -15.64
C THR A 31 11.32 4.22 -17.08
N THR A 32 10.22 4.78 -17.59
CA THR A 32 10.14 5.28 -18.98
C THR A 32 10.97 6.55 -19.19
N ASN A 33 11.03 7.43 -18.19
CA ASN A 33 11.73 8.73 -18.30
C ASN A 33 13.11 8.74 -17.60
N ASP A 34 13.67 7.57 -17.25
CA ASP A 34 14.91 7.41 -16.46
C ASP A 34 14.92 8.17 -15.11
N TRP A 35 13.73 8.50 -14.58
CA TRP A 35 13.58 9.22 -13.33
C TRP A 35 13.66 8.26 -12.14
N ARG A 36 14.90 7.94 -11.76
CA ARG A 36 15.23 7.02 -10.65
C ARG A 36 14.48 7.30 -9.35
N LEU A 37 14.25 8.57 -9.01
CA LEU A 37 13.51 8.93 -7.79
C LEU A 37 12.04 8.51 -7.88
N MET A 38 11.35 8.74 -9.01
CA MET A 38 9.96 8.33 -9.18
C MET A 38 9.79 6.81 -9.19
N SER A 39 10.69 6.08 -9.84
CA SER A 39 10.64 4.61 -9.83
C SER A 39 10.89 4.06 -8.43
N THR A 40 11.83 4.64 -7.68
CA THR A 40 12.10 4.25 -6.29
C THR A 40 10.90 4.50 -5.39
N ILE A 41 10.27 5.68 -5.48
CA ILE A 41 9.06 6.01 -4.71
C ILE A 41 7.93 5.03 -5.05
N GLY A 42 7.74 4.73 -6.33
CA GLY A 42 6.75 3.75 -6.79
C GLY A 42 7.01 2.36 -6.20
N MET A 43 8.25 1.90 -6.22
CA MET A 43 8.64 0.61 -5.65
C MET A 43 8.46 0.55 -4.13
N VAL A 44 8.78 1.63 -3.42
CA VAL A 44 8.52 1.74 -1.97
C VAL A 44 7.02 1.69 -1.69
N ALA A 45 6.21 2.46 -2.44
CA ALA A 45 4.76 2.45 -2.32
C ALA A 45 4.17 1.04 -2.57
N LEU A 46 4.65 0.35 -3.60
CA LEU A 46 4.24 -1.01 -3.93
C LEU A 46 4.59 -2.01 -2.82
N SER A 47 5.79 -1.87 -2.25
CA SER A 47 6.25 -2.70 -1.13
C SER A 47 5.41 -2.48 0.12
N ILE A 48 5.08 -1.23 0.44
CA ILE A 48 4.20 -0.87 1.55
C ILE A 48 2.79 -1.42 1.31
N ALA A 49 2.25 -1.28 0.09
CA ALA A 49 0.95 -1.83 -0.29
C ALA A 49 0.86 -3.35 -0.07
N ALA A 50 1.94 -4.07 -0.41
CA ALA A 50 2.02 -5.52 -0.24
C ALA A 50 2.16 -5.95 1.23
N ILE A 51 2.84 -5.16 2.06
CA ILE A 51 3.11 -5.48 3.47
C ILE A 51 1.91 -5.15 4.38
N ILE A 52 1.10 -4.15 4.07
CA ILE A 52 -0.01 -3.74 4.94
C ILE A 52 -1.00 -4.90 5.23
N PRO A 53 -1.52 -5.66 4.24
CA PRO A 53 -2.46 -6.75 4.51
C PRO A 53 -1.90 -7.90 5.39
N PRO A 54 -0.69 -8.46 5.13
CA PRO A 54 -0.13 -9.49 6.00
C PRO A 54 0.21 -8.94 7.39
N LEU A 55 0.76 -7.73 7.48
CA LEU A 55 1.08 -7.11 8.77
C LEU A 55 -0.19 -6.88 9.61
N GLN A 56 -1.27 -6.44 8.98
CA GLN A 56 -2.57 -6.30 9.62
C GLN A 56 -3.09 -7.65 10.13
N ARG A 57 -2.92 -8.74 9.36
CA ARG A 57 -3.34 -10.09 9.77
C ARG A 57 -2.55 -10.62 10.97
N VAL A 58 -1.26 -10.31 11.05
CA VAL A 58 -0.38 -10.70 12.16
C VAL A 58 -0.69 -9.91 13.43
N LEU A 59 -0.90 -8.59 13.31
CA LEU A 59 -1.19 -7.72 14.46
C LEU A 59 -2.62 -7.84 14.98
N PHE A 60 -3.58 -8.13 14.09
CA PHE A 60 -5.00 -8.29 14.42
C PHE A 60 -5.52 -9.63 13.89
N PRO A 61 -5.11 -10.74 14.51
CA PRO A 61 -5.62 -12.05 14.12
C PRO A 61 -7.16 -12.07 14.25
N PRO A 62 -7.88 -12.73 13.32
CA PRO A 62 -9.32 -12.89 13.47
C PRO A 62 -9.60 -13.61 14.80
N LYS A 63 -10.47 -13.03 15.62
CA LYS A 63 -10.98 -13.74 16.81
C LYS A 63 -11.70 -14.99 16.31
N ALA A 64 -11.19 -16.15 16.72
CA ALA A 64 -11.81 -17.44 16.50
C ALA A 64 -13.16 -17.51 17.22
#